data_AF-A0A7L5DGX0-F1
#
_entry.id   AF-A0A7L5DGX0-F1
#
_cell.length_a   1.000
_cell.length_b   1.000
_cell.length_c   1.000
_cell.angle_alpha   90.00
_cell.angle_beta   90.00
_cell.angle_gamma   90.00
#
_symmetry.space_group_name_H-M   'P 1'
#
loop_
_entity.id
_entity.type
_entity.pdbx_description
1 polymer ?
#
loop_
_entity_poly.entity_id
_entity_poly.type
_entity_poly.pdbx_seq_one_letter_code
_entity_poly.pdbx_strand_id
1 'polypeptide(L)' 'MTPKSIIGFILTLVGLVGLIYGGIDFTKGGVAQASFVYLIMGGILFFAGISLIRTTKG' A
#
# COMPACT_ATOMS: atom_id res chain seq x y z
N MET A 1 12.79 -6.53 -16.07
CA MET A 1 12.09 -5.59 -15.17
C MET A 1 12.78 -4.24 -15.27
N THR A 2 12.04 -3.16 -15.47
CA THR A 2 12.61 -1.80 -15.47
C THR A 2 12.74 -1.28 -14.04
N PRO A 3 13.65 -0.32 -13.74
CA PRO A 3 13.75 0.27 -12.41
C PRO A 3 12.41 0.82 -11.90
N LYS A 4 11.60 1.42 -12.78
CA LYS A 4 10.26 1.91 -12.45
C LYS A 4 9.30 0.77 -12.04
N SER A 5 9.37 -0.39 -12.70
CA SER A 5 8.57 -1.57 -12.36
C SER A 5 8.99 -2.19 -11.02
N ILE A 6 10.29 -2.17 -10.70
CA ILE A 6 10.81 -2.61 -9.40
C ILE A 6 10.30 -1.69 -8.27
N ILE A 7 10.37 -0.38 -8.49
CA ILE A 7 9.83 0.61 -7.53
C ILE A 7 8.32 0.40 -7.34
N GLY A 8 7.58 0.20 -8.43
CA GLY A 8 6.14 -0.10 -8.37
C GLY A 8 5.85 -1.37 -7.55
N PHE A 9 6.64 -2.43 -7.74
CA PHE A 9 6.51 -3.68 -6.99
C PHE A 9 6.77 -3.48 -5.49
N ILE A 10 7.84 -2.78 -5.12
CA ILE A 10 8.14 -2.45 -3.72
C ILE A 10 7.00 -1.61 -3.12
N LEU A 11 6.53 -0.60 -3.86
CA LEU A 11 5.46 0.30 -3.41
C LEU A 11 4.15 -0.47 -3.17
N THR A 12 3.82 -1.44 -4.03
CA THR A 12 2.67 -2.33 -3.85
C THR A 12 2.83 -3.20 -2.60
N LEU A 13 4.00 -3.79 -2.37
CA LEU A 13 4.24 -4.61 -1.17
C LEU A 13 4.16 -3.78 0.12
N VAL A 14 4.74 -2.58 0.14
CA VAL A 14 4.65 -1.67 1.29
C VAL A 14 3.19 -1.26 1.54
N GLY A 15 2.44 -0.91 0.49
CA GLY A 15 1.03 -0.59 0.60
C GLY A 15 0.19 -1.75 1.13
N LEU A 16 0.48 -2.98 0.67
CA LEU A 16 -0.17 -4.20 1.16
C LEU A 16 0.08 -4.42 2.66
N VAL A 17 1.32 -4.26 3.11
CA VAL A 17 1.66 -4.36 4.54
C VAL A 17 0.90 -3.31 5.35
N GLY A 18 0.82 -2.06 4.87
CA GLY A 18 0.04 -1.00 5.52
C GLY A 18 -1.45 -1.32 5.64
N LEU A 19 -2.05 -1.88 4.59
CA LEU A 19 -3.45 -2.34 4.61
C LEU A 19 -3.68 -3.47 5.62
N ILE A 20 -2.78 -4.46 5.65
CA ILE A 20 -2.85 -5.58 6.60
C ILE A 20 -2.74 -5.08 8.04
N TYR A 21 -1.74 -4.23 8.34
CA TYR A 21 -1.58 -3.66 9.67
C TYR A 21 -2.76 -2.78 10.08
N GLY A 22 -3.28 -1.95 9.17
CA GLY A 22 -4.47 -1.15 9.42
C GLY A 22 -5.69 -2.00 9.79
N GLY A 23 -5.91 -3.11 9.07
CA GLY A 23 -6.99 -4.05 9.39
C GLY A 23 -6.79 -4.78 10.73
N ILE A 24 -5.57 -5.20 11.03
CA ILE A 24 -5.23 -5.83 12.32
C ILE A 24 -5.43 -4.85 13.48
N ASP A 25 -4.95 -3.62 13.34
CA ASP A 25 -5.09 -2.58 14.35
C ASP A 25 -6.57 -2.22 14.58
N PHE A 26 -7.33 -2.03 13.50
CA PHE A 26 -8.77 -1.74 13.57
C PHE A 26 -9.57 -2.84 14.27
N THR A 27 -9.26 -4.11 13.98
CA THR A 27 -9.98 -5.27 14.56
C THR A 27 -9.60 -5.55 16.02
N LYS A 28 -8.43 -5.12 16.48
CA LYS A 28 -7.98 -5.27 17.88
C LYS A 28 -8.43 -4.14 18.80
N GLY A 29 -9.31 -3.24 18.33
CA GLY A 29 -9.75 -2.08 19.10
C GLY A 29 -8.69 -0.97 19.15
N GLY A 30 -7.82 -0.89 18.13
CA GLY A 30 -6.91 0.23 17.94
C GLY A 30 -7.64 1.56 17.83
N VAL A 31 -6.90 2.66 17.96
CA VAL A 31 -7.47 4.01 17.82
C VAL A 31 -7.96 4.17 16.39
N ALA A 32 -9.28 4.28 16.21
CA ALA A 32 -9.90 4.33 14.89
C ALA A 32 -9.20 5.30 13.93
N GLN A 33 -8.85 6.51 14.41
CA GLN A 33 -8.12 7.50 13.61
C GLN A 33 -6.77 6.97 13.11
N ALA A 34 -5.99 6.28 13.94
CA ALA A 34 -4.72 5.68 13.54
C ALA A 34 -4.93 4.53 12.56
N SER A 35 -5.90 3.65 12.80
CA SER A 35 -6.20 2.54 11.88
C SER A 35 -6.63 3.05 10.50
N PHE A 36 -7.43 4.11 10.44
CA PHE A 36 -7.80 4.76 9.18
C PHE A 36 -6.61 5.37 8.46
N VAL A 37 -5.64 5.95 9.16
CA VAL A 37 -4.40 6.44 8.54
C VAL A 37 -3.65 5.30 7.88
N TYR A 38 -3.49 4.15 8.55
CA TYR A 38 -2.84 2.98 7.94
C TYR A 38 -3.59 2.46 6.71
N LEU A 39 -4.93 2.40 6.77
CA LEU A 39 -5.74 1.94 5.65
C LEU A 39 -5.68 2.89 4.45
N ILE A 40 -5.77 4.21 4.67
CA ILE A 40 -5.73 5.20 3.60
C ILE A 40 -4.33 5.28 3.00
N MET A 41 -3.28 5.36 3.83
CA MET A 41 -1.89 5.39 3.35
C MET A 41 -1.52 4.09 2.65
N GLY A 42 -1.84 2.94 3.24
CA GLY A 42 -1.62 1.62 2.63
C GLY A 42 -2.35 1.50 1.30
N GLY A 43 -3.62 1.93 1.23
CA GLY A 43 -4.41 1.94 0.01
C GLY A 43 -3.81 2.81 -1.08
N ILE A 44 -3.45 4.06 -0.77
CA ILE A 44 -2.83 4.99 -1.73
C ILE A 44 -1.53 4.40 -2.29
N LEU A 45 -0.64 3.89 -1.42
CA LEU A 45 0.63 3.30 -1.86
C LEU A 45 0.39 2.02 -2.69
N PHE A 46 -0.56 1.17 -2.29
CA PHE A 46 -0.88 -0.07 -3.02
C PHE A 46 -1.35 0.22 -4.45
N PHE A 47 -2.33 1.12 -4.60
CA PHE A 47 -2.86 1.49 -5.91
C PHE A 47 -1.86 2.30 -6.75
N ALA A 48 -1.06 3.16 -6.12
CA ALA A 48 0.01 3.88 -6.80
C ALA A 48 1.08 2.92 -7.34
N GLY A 49 1.50 1.92 -6.55
CA GLY A 49 2.45 0.89 -6.98
C GLY A 49 1.93 0.08 -8.15
N ILE A 50 0.68 -0.37 -8.08
CA ILE A 50 0.02 -1.09 -9.18
C ILE A 50 -0.08 -0.22 -10.43
N SER A 51 -0.50 1.04 -10.28
CA SER A 51 -0.58 2.00 -11.39
C SER A 51 0.80 2.20 -12.05
N LEU A 52 1.86 2.33 -11.25
CA LEU A 52 3.22 2.46 -11.74
C LEU A 52 3.65 1.22 -12.52
N ILE A 53 3.39 0.00 -12.02
CA ILE A 53 3.68 -1.25 -12.73
C ILE A 53 2.94 -1.30 -14.08
N ARG A 54 1.65 -0.94 -14.10
CA ARG A 54 0.82 -0.95 -15.33
C ARG A 54 1.25 0.10 -16.34
N THR A 55 1.70 1.27 -15.88
CA THR A 55 2.11 2.39 -16.74
C THR A 55 3.57 2.30 -17.17
N THR A 56 4.38 1.47 -16.51
CA THR A 56 5.66 1.02 -17.05
C THR A 56 5.46 0.11 -18.26
N LYS A 57 5.10 0.74 -19.38
CA LYS A 57 5.37 0.22 -20.71
C LYS A 57 6.87 0.44 -20.96
N GLY A 58 7.63 -0.65 -20.86
CA GLY A 58 8.79 -0.82 -21.72
C GLY A 58 8.28 -1.15 -23.12
#